data_AF-A0AAP5IBN1-F1
#
_entry.id   AF-A0AAP5IBN1-F1
#
_cell.length_a   1.000
_cell.length_b   1.000
_cell.length_c   1.000
_cell.angle_alpha   90.00
_cell.angle_beta   90.00
_cell.angle_gamma   90.00
#
_symmetry.space_group_name_H-M   'P 1'
#
loop_
_entity.id
_entity.type
_entity.pdbx_description
1 polymer ?
#
loop_
_entity_poly.entity_id
_entity_poly.type
_entity_poly.pdbx_seq_one_letter_code
_entity_poly.pdbx_strand_id
1 'polypeptide(L)'
;MNKNIPQGRKHVETEESLNSVINFPQVPFEVKNFVTGKHATAQVLSVNEGTGESTQRVILKGGWTAPVGHFTTDVEIFVLTGVLCQGGFLLRKLSYSFIPAGIPTGPWKTEEDTILLWMPDATPTYITKDYTDVEQTPESSVYHANMQTHERMTEYVPLQELHAMKWENTTFLPPGSSRKSLYTNKKTGRATWVLGLVPMWIEGNFYAGHPTTEEAYVICGDVLGHWSMSDDPFNRRYTAMCKDGYYWRPAHIPHGPFWTESGALLLFRTNDRLDCYWILHNPDITQQDQSRLEAALDQ
;
A
#
# COMPACT_ATOMS: atom_id res chain seq x y z
N MET A 1 -32.46 1.08 -19.03
CA MET A 1 -31.81 2.22 -18.37
C MET A 1 -31.89 2.04 -16.87
N ASN A 2 -30.85 2.48 -16.16
CA ASN A 2 -30.57 2.38 -14.71
C ASN A 2 -29.89 1.08 -14.26
N LYS A 3 -28.69 1.09 -13.66
CA LYS A 3 -27.83 2.17 -13.14
C LYS A 3 -26.38 1.67 -13.20
N ASN A 4 -25.45 2.47 -13.72
CA ASN A 4 -24.03 2.32 -13.39
C ASN A 4 -23.91 2.57 -11.88
N ILE A 5 -23.99 1.49 -11.10
CA ILE A 5 -23.52 1.49 -9.73
C ILE A 5 -22.02 1.77 -9.83
N PRO A 6 -21.46 2.79 -9.14
CA PRO A 6 -20.02 2.93 -9.07
C PRO A 6 -19.45 1.61 -8.55
N GLN A 7 -18.73 0.87 -9.40
CA GLN A 7 -18.07 -0.36 -8.98
C GLN A 7 -16.97 0.08 -8.03
N GLY A 8 -17.17 -0.17 -6.73
CA GLY A 8 -16.12 -0.01 -5.74
C GLY A 8 -14.90 -0.87 -6.10
N ARG A 9 -13.77 -0.61 -5.44
CA ARG A 9 -12.56 -1.41 -5.63
C ARG A 9 -12.87 -2.89 -5.33
N LYS A 10 -12.48 -3.78 -6.24
CA LYS A 10 -12.71 -5.23 -6.14
C LYS A 10 -11.76 -5.83 -5.09
N HIS A 11 -12.22 -6.81 -4.32
CA HIS A 11 -11.36 -7.59 -3.41
C HIS A 11 -10.26 -8.29 -4.24
N VAL A 12 -9.01 -8.00 -3.91
CA VAL A 12 -7.81 -8.61 -4.50
C VAL A 12 -7.13 -9.43 -3.43
N GLU A 13 -7.42 -10.72 -3.41
CA GLU A 13 -6.77 -11.69 -2.53
C GLU A 13 -6.88 -13.03 -3.24
N THR A 14 -5.93 -13.31 -4.13
CA THR A 14 -5.89 -14.52 -4.96
C THR A 14 -4.54 -15.21 -4.78
N GLU A 15 -4.43 -16.50 -5.13
CA GLU A 15 -3.15 -17.20 -5.02
C GLU A 15 -2.07 -16.52 -5.87
N GLU A 16 -2.45 -16.01 -7.04
CA GLU A 16 -1.57 -15.25 -7.91
C GLU A 16 -1.11 -13.94 -7.25
N SER A 17 -2.04 -13.16 -6.67
CA SER A 17 -1.70 -11.88 -6.06
C SER A 17 -0.86 -12.05 -4.81
N LEU A 18 -1.14 -13.06 -3.98
CA LEU A 18 -0.40 -13.34 -2.75
C LEU A 18 1.00 -13.89 -3.04
N ASN A 19 1.16 -14.70 -4.09
CA ASN A 19 2.47 -15.25 -4.42
C ASN A 19 3.40 -14.18 -4.99
N SER A 20 3.00 -13.50 -6.08
CA SER A 20 3.80 -12.41 -6.64
C SER A 20 3.07 -11.67 -7.76
N VAL A 21 3.00 -10.34 -7.65
CA VAL A 21 2.39 -9.49 -8.70
C VAL A 21 3.36 -9.11 -9.82
N ILE A 22 4.62 -9.55 -9.79
CA ILE A 22 5.63 -9.13 -10.78
C ILE A 22 5.31 -9.58 -12.21
N ASN A 23 4.43 -10.57 -12.36
CA ASN A 23 3.99 -11.11 -13.64
C ASN A 23 2.61 -10.58 -14.05
N PHE A 24 1.97 -9.72 -13.24
CA PHE A 24 0.72 -9.08 -13.64
C PHE A 24 0.92 -8.32 -14.95
N PRO A 25 -0.11 -8.26 -15.81
CA PRO A 25 -0.03 -7.56 -17.09
C PRO A 25 0.49 -6.13 -16.92
N GLN A 26 1.49 -5.77 -17.72
CA GLN A 26 2.00 -4.41 -17.77
C GLN A 26 1.20 -3.60 -18.78
N VAL A 27 0.74 -2.43 -18.34
CA VAL A 27 0.12 -1.40 -19.18
C VAL A 27 1.03 -0.18 -19.25
N PRO A 28 0.89 0.70 -20.26
CA PRO A 28 1.55 2.00 -20.24
C PRO A 28 1.23 2.75 -18.95
N PHE A 29 2.24 3.32 -18.29
CA PHE A 29 1.99 4.20 -17.15
C PHE A 29 1.64 5.59 -17.67
N GLU A 30 0.37 5.98 -17.54
CA GLU A 30 -0.16 7.23 -18.06
C GLU A 30 -0.76 8.07 -16.95
N VAL A 31 -0.21 9.27 -16.78
CA VAL A 31 -0.81 10.34 -15.97
C VAL A 31 -0.84 11.60 -16.82
N LYS A 32 -2.04 12.17 -16.98
CA LYS A 32 -2.28 13.30 -17.89
C LYS A 32 -1.34 14.48 -17.55
N ASN A 33 -0.57 14.92 -18.56
CA ASN A 33 0.46 15.97 -18.50
C ASN A 33 1.66 15.71 -17.57
N PHE A 34 1.79 14.53 -16.97
CA PHE A 34 2.95 14.17 -16.14
C PHE A 34 4.02 13.46 -16.98
N VAL A 35 3.60 12.42 -17.69
CA VAL A 35 4.51 11.55 -18.42
C VAL A 35 4.77 12.13 -19.81
N THR A 36 6.03 12.49 -20.08
CA THR A 36 6.44 13.05 -21.38
C THR A 36 7.20 12.04 -22.27
N GLY A 37 7.32 10.76 -21.87
CA GLY A 37 8.10 9.77 -22.63
C GLY A 37 7.58 8.32 -22.55
N LYS A 38 7.99 7.48 -23.52
CA LYS A 38 7.61 6.04 -23.69
C LYS A 38 8.27 5.08 -22.69
N HIS A 39 8.74 5.58 -21.55
CA HIS A 39 9.72 4.93 -20.68
C HIS A 39 9.13 4.45 -19.34
N ALA A 40 7.81 4.30 -19.23
CA ALA A 40 7.17 3.87 -18.00
C ALA A 40 6.02 2.90 -18.25
N THR A 41 5.96 1.84 -17.44
CA THR A 41 4.87 0.87 -17.41
C THR A 41 4.36 0.70 -16.00
N ALA A 42 3.13 0.21 -15.86
CA ALA A 42 2.49 -0.06 -14.58
C ALA A 42 1.84 -1.44 -14.58
N GLN A 43 1.84 -2.07 -13.41
CA GLN A 43 1.03 -3.23 -13.08
C GLN A 43 -0.02 -2.76 -12.09
N VAL A 44 -1.28 -2.76 -12.51
CA VAL A 44 -2.39 -2.34 -11.67
C VAL A 44 -2.66 -3.44 -10.66
N LEU A 45 -2.45 -3.16 -9.37
CA LEU A 45 -2.62 -4.15 -8.31
C LEU A 45 -4.06 -4.13 -7.79
N SER A 46 -4.62 -2.94 -7.62
CA SER A 46 -6.05 -2.74 -7.35
C SER A 46 -6.47 -1.33 -7.80
N VAL A 47 -7.74 -1.19 -8.17
CA VAL A 47 -8.32 0.08 -8.63
C VAL A 47 -9.80 0.17 -8.29
N ASN A 48 -10.24 1.33 -7.82
CA ASN A 48 -11.65 1.73 -7.79
C ASN A 48 -12.00 2.33 -9.17
N GLU A 49 -12.76 1.62 -9.98
CA GLU A 49 -13.09 2.05 -11.36
C GLU A 49 -13.93 3.34 -11.38
N GLY A 50 -14.66 3.65 -10.30
CA GLY A 50 -15.47 4.87 -10.19
C GLY A 50 -14.68 6.13 -9.85
N THR A 51 -13.62 6.01 -9.04
CA THR A 51 -12.84 7.18 -8.55
C THR A 51 -11.44 7.27 -9.15
N GLY A 52 -10.88 6.15 -9.59
CA GLY A 52 -9.48 5.99 -9.99
C GLY A 52 -8.48 5.85 -8.84
N GLU A 53 -8.97 5.77 -7.59
CA GLU A 53 -8.14 5.37 -6.45
C GLU A 53 -7.46 4.04 -6.78
N SER A 54 -6.14 3.99 -6.73
CA SER A 54 -5.42 2.80 -7.19
C SER A 54 -4.12 2.59 -6.43
N THR A 55 -3.60 1.37 -6.58
CA THR A 55 -2.28 0.98 -6.12
C THR A 55 -1.65 0.25 -7.29
N GLN A 56 -0.52 0.76 -7.74
CA GLN A 56 0.14 0.32 -8.97
C GLN A 56 1.61 0.09 -8.70
N ARG A 57 2.15 -1.00 -9.21
CA ARG A 57 3.60 -1.21 -9.26
C ARG A 57 4.11 -0.60 -10.57
N VAL A 58 4.75 0.56 -10.47
CA VAL A 58 5.24 1.34 -11.60
C VAL A 58 6.72 1.07 -11.82
N ILE A 59 7.09 0.90 -13.09
CA ILE A 59 8.46 0.71 -13.55
C ILE A 59 8.82 1.91 -14.41
N LEU A 60 9.74 2.74 -13.92
CA LEU A 60 10.31 3.87 -14.65
C LEU A 60 11.68 3.44 -15.21
N LYS A 61 11.87 3.55 -16.51
CA LYS A 61 13.17 3.29 -17.14
C LYS A 61 14.14 4.44 -16.94
N GLY A 62 15.43 4.12 -16.87
CA GLY A 62 16.49 5.13 -16.82
C GLY A 62 16.33 6.17 -17.93
N GLY A 63 16.47 7.45 -17.58
CA GLY A 63 16.24 8.59 -18.47
C GLY A 63 14.80 9.11 -18.48
N TRP A 64 13.86 8.47 -17.75
CA TRP A 64 12.53 9.03 -17.56
C TRP A 64 12.59 10.35 -16.79
N THR A 65 11.82 11.34 -17.23
CA THR A 65 11.73 12.68 -16.63
C THR A 65 10.30 13.20 -16.65
N ALA A 66 9.98 14.13 -15.74
CA ALA A 66 8.74 14.92 -15.76
C ALA A 66 9.00 16.34 -15.23
N PRO A 67 8.27 17.36 -15.70
CA PRO A 67 8.49 18.76 -15.30
C PRO A 67 7.95 19.05 -13.90
N VAL A 68 8.23 20.27 -13.41
CA VAL A 68 7.56 20.85 -12.24
C VAL A 68 6.05 20.96 -12.51
N GLY A 69 5.25 20.64 -11.50
CA GLY A 69 3.79 20.71 -11.55
C GLY A 69 3.17 20.21 -10.26
N HIS A 70 1.85 20.02 -10.23
CA HIS A 70 1.15 19.44 -9.09
C HIS A 70 0.06 18.47 -9.52
N PHE A 71 -0.30 17.53 -8.63
CA PHE A 71 -1.41 16.59 -8.84
C PHE A 71 -2.74 17.19 -8.36
N THR A 72 -3.83 16.78 -9.03
CA THR A 72 -5.22 17.10 -8.64
C THR A 72 -5.76 16.22 -7.51
N THR A 73 -5.01 15.20 -7.09
CA THR A 73 -5.36 14.29 -6.00
C THR A 73 -4.11 14.02 -5.15
N ASP A 74 -4.32 13.50 -3.95
CA ASP A 74 -3.23 13.06 -3.09
C ASP A 74 -2.53 11.84 -3.72
N VAL A 75 -1.20 11.81 -3.61
CA VAL A 75 -0.37 10.73 -4.16
C VAL A 75 0.63 10.27 -3.12
N GLU A 76 0.66 8.96 -2.86
CA GLU A 76 1.72 8.30 -2.11
C GLU A 76 2.67 7.56 -3.04
N ILE A 77 3.97 7.63 -2.71
CA ILE A 77 5.04 6.95 -3.44
C ILE A 77 5.86 6.15 -2.44
N PHE A 78 6.12 4.88 -2.74
CA PHE A 78 7.08 4.06 -1.99
C PHE A 78 8.03 3.36 -2.96
N VAL A 79 9.32 3.67 -2.89
CA VAL A 79 10.31 3.12 -3.83
C VAL A 79 10.74 1.72 -3.41
N LEU A 80 10.50 0.72 -4.27
CA LEU A 80 10.86 -0.67 -4.03
C LEU A 80 12.31 -0.97 -4.43
N THR A 81 12.78 -0.41 -5.56
CA THR A 81 14.15 -0.52 -6.07
C THR A 81 14.52 0.71 -6.91
N GLY A 82 15.81 1.01 -7.04
CA GLY A 82 16.31 2.15 -7.82
C GLY A 82 16.27 3.47 -7.05
N VAL A 83 16.26 4.58 -7.80
CA VAL A 83 16.27 5.95 -7.27
C VAL A 83 15.41 6.89 -8.13
N LEU A 84 14.44 7.54 -7.51
CA LEU A 84 13.65 8.62 -8.09
C LEU A 84 14.09 9.96 -7.49
N CYS A 85 14.45 10.93 -8.34
CA CYS A 85 14.62 12.31 -7.93
C CYS A 85 13.29 13.06 -8.07
N GLN A 86 12.83 13.70 -6.99
CA GLN A 86 11.61 14.52 -6.91
C GLN A 86 12.00 15.88 -6.32
N GLY A 87 12.11 16.92 -7.14
CA GLY A 87 12.36 18.29 -6.65
C GLY A 87 13.58 18.39 -5.73
N GLY A 88 14.67 17.69 -6.07
CA GLY A 88 15.91 17.66 -5.29
C GLY A 88 15.95 16.60 -4.19
N PHE A 89 14.83 16.00 -3.82
CA PHE A 89 14.80 14.85 -2.91
C PHE A 89 15.13 13.58 -3.68
N LEU A 90 16.06 12.80 -3.15
CA LEU A 90 16.46 11.50 -3.71
C LEU A 90 15.73 10.39 -2.98
N LEU A 91 14.63 9.91 -3.55
CA LEU A 91 13.87 8.77 -3.06
C LEU A 91 14.56 7.49 -3.56
N ARG A 92 15.32 6.84 -2.69
CA ARG A 92 16.04 5.59 -2.94
C ARG A 92 15.15 4.40 -2.55
N LYS A 93 15.69 3.20 -2.66
CA LYS A 93 15.07 1.98 -2.12
C LYS A 93 14.53 2.22 -0.70
N LEU A 94 13.28 1.85 -0.43
CA LEU A 94 12.55 2.04 0.83
C LEU A 94 12.37 3.50 1.28
N SER A 95 12.46 4.46 0.34
CA SER A 95 12.04 5.83 0.58
C SER A 95 10.54 5.99 0.32
N TYR A 96 9.90 6.85 1.11
CA TYR A 96 8.49 7.19 1.04
C TYR A 96 8.29 8.69 0.83
N SER A 97 7.25 9.06 0.09
CA SER A 97 6.77 10.44 -0.05
C SER A 97 5.23 10.45 -0.06
N PHE A 98 4.66 11.46 0.59
CA PHE A 98 3.24 11.79 0.49
C PHE A 98 3.10 13.20 -0.08
N ILE A 99 2.38 13.32 -1.20
CA ILE A 99 2.19 14.57 -1.95
C ILE A 99 0.70 14.94 -1.89
N PRO A 100 0.33 15.94 -1.09
CA PRO A 100 -1.02 16.47 -1.09
C PRO A 100 -1.39 17.07 -2.45
N ALA A 101 -2.66 16.94 -2.85
CA ALA A 101 -3.19 17.64 -4.01
C ALA A 101 -2.87 19.14 -3.95
N GLY A 102 -2.48 19.73 -5.09
CA GLY A 102 -2.13 21.15 -5.20
C GLY A 102 -0.68 21.51 -4.85
N ILE A 103 0.07 20.62 -4.20
CA ILE A 103 1.48 20.88 -3.83
C ILE A 103 2.40 20.74 -5.06
N PRO A 104 3.15 21.81 -5.44
CA PRO A 104 4.14 21.73 -6.50
C PRO A 104 5.26 20.76 -6.16
N THR A 105 5.60 19.90 -7.10
CA THR A 105 6.66 18.89 -7.00
C THR A 105 7.40 18.79 -8.32
N GLY A 106 8.60 18.21 -8.29
CA GLY A 106 9.47 18.12 -9.46
C GLY A 106 10.54 19.21 -9.53
N PRO A 107 11.34 19.28 -10.60
CA PRO A 107 11.35 18.36 -11.72
C PRO A 107 11.68 16.95 -11.23
N TRP A 108 11.23 15.97 -12.00
CA TRP A 108 11.34 14.55 -11.70
C TRP A 108 12.30 13.89 -12.66
N LYS A 109 13.12 12.97 -12.17
CA LYS A 109 13.95 12.14 -13.03
C LYS A 109 14.36 10.83 -12.37
N THR A 110 14.64 9.81 -13.17
CA THR A 110 15.38 8.62 -12.75
C THR A 110 16.52 8.37 -13.73
N GLU A 111 17.70 8.05 -13.22
CA GLU A 111 18.90 7.77 -14.03
C GLU A 111 19.07 6.27 -14.30
N GLU A 112 18.43 5.43 -13.48
CA GLU A 112 18.41 3.97 -13.60
C GLU A 112 16.96 3.45 -13.64
N ASP A 113 16.80 2.14 -13.83
CA ASP A 113 15.49 1.51 -13.74
C ASP A 113 15.01 1.54 -12.27
N THR A 114 13.88 2.21 -12.05
CA THR A 114 13.31 2.44 -10.73
C THR A 114 11.92 1.82 -10.65
N ILE A 115 11.65 1.08 -9.59
CA ILE A 115 10.37 0.44 -9.34
C ILE A 115 9.78 1.03 -8.07
N LEU A 116 8.53 1.46 -8.13
CA LEU A 116 7.82 2.07 -7.01
C LEU A 116 6.38 1.60 -6.93
N LEU A 117 5.81 1.70 -5.74
CA LEU A 117 4.36 1.68 -5.54
C LEU A 117 3.86 3.12 -5.73
N TRP A 118 2.94 3.28 -6.67
CA TRP A 118 2.23 4.50 -7.00
C TRP A 118 0.80 4.37 -6.48
N MET A 119 0.42 5.25 -5.56
CA MET A 119 -0.81 5.11 -4.77
C MET A 119 -1.60 6.42 -4.75
N PRO A 120 -2.29 6.77 -5.84
CA PRO A 120 -3.13 7.97 -5.89
C PRO A 120 -4.51 7.71 -5.25
N ASP A 121 -5.07 8.71 -4.57
CA ASP A 121 -6.40 8.64 -3.94
C ASP A 121 -7.57 8.77 -4.95
N ALA A 122 -7.29 9.15 -6.19
CA ALA A 122 -8.23 9.25 -7.30
C ALA A 122 -7.47 9.27 -8.64
N THR A 123 -8.16 9.28 -9.79
CA THR A 123 -7.49 9.48 -11.10
C THR A 123 -6.67 10.78 -11.11
N PRO A 124 -5.33 10.71 -11.16
CA PRO A 124 -4.51 11.91 -11.09
C PRO A 124 -4.47 12.63 -12.44
N THR A 125 -4.61 13.96 -12.41
CA THR A 125 -4.15 14.84 -13.48
C THR A 125 -3.00 15.67 -12.94
N TYR A 126 -1.97 15.85 -13.75
CA TYR A 126 -0.84 16.73 -13.41
C TYR A 126 -1.04 18.09 -14.08
N ILE A 127 -0.88 19.16 -13.32
CA ILE A 127 -1.07 20.54 -13.79
C ILE A 127 0.30 21.19 -13.85
N THR A 128 0.72 21.51 -15.07
CA THR A 128 2.02 22.14 -15.38
C THR A 128 1.88 23.58 -15.83
N LYS A 129 0.66 24.03 -16.17
CA LYS A 129 0.41 25.34 -16.79
C LYS A 129 0.93 26.51 -15.95
N ASP A 130 0.82 26.42 -14.63
CA ASP A 130 1.26 27.49 -13.72
C ASP A 130 2.79 27.50 -13.53
N TYR A 131 3.50 26.54 -14.14
CA TYR A 131 4.93 26.28 -13.97
C TYR A 131 5.65 26.22 -15.32
N THR A 132 5.03 26.64 -16.42
CA THR A 132 5.67 26.59 -17.75
C THR A 132 6.84 27.55 -17.86
N ASP A 133 6.77 28.67 -17.15
CA ASP A 133 7.74 29.76 -17.24
C ASP A 133 8.80 29.67 -16.13
N VAL A 134 8.73 28.66 -15.25
CA VAL A 134 9.74 28.43 -14.21
C VAL A 134 10.86 27.55 -14.73
N GLU A 135 12.08 27.83 -14.27
CA GLU A 135 13.24 26.98 -14.55
C GLU A 135 13.01 25.57 -13.99
N GLN A 136 13.36 24.53 -14.75
CA GLN A 136 13.14 23.13 -14.35
C GLN A 136 14.27 22.65 -13.43
N THR A 137 14.34 23.25 -12.24
CA THR A 137 15.30 22.95 -11.17
C THR A 137 14.56 22.58 -9.88
N PRO A 138 15.20 21.81 -8.97
CA PRO A 138 14.64 21.49 -7.66
C PRO A 138 14.08 22.69 -6.88
N GLU A 139 14.82 23.79 -6.89
CA GLU A 139 14.50 25.00 -6.15
C GLU A 139 13.18 25.62 -6.59
N SER A 140 12.81 25.46 -7.87
CA SER A 140 11.56 25.99 -8.43
C SER A 140 10.31 25.37 -7.84
N SER A 141 10.33 24.12 -7.38
CA SER A 141 9.18 23.54 -6.67
C SER A 141 9.22 23.83 -5.17
N VAL A 142 10.38 23.64 -4.55
CA VAL A 142 10.58 23.81 -3.10
C VAL A 142 10.24 25.23 -2.64
N TYR A 143 10.66 26.23 -3.42
CA TYR A 143 10.44 27.64 -3.09
C TYR A 143 9.27 28.27 -3.84
N HIS A 144 8.48 27.50 -4.58
CA HIS A 144 7.33 28.04 -5.29
C HIS A 144 6.35 28.73 -4.33
N ALA A 145 5.77 29.88 -4.71
CA ALA A 145 4.79 30.58 -3.88
C ALA A 145 3.61 29.67 -3.51
N ASN A 146 3.07 28.94 -4.50
CA ASN A 146 2.00 27.96 -4.27
C ASN A 146 2.38 26.88 -3.26
N MET A 147 3.65 26.49 -3.15
CA MET A 147 4.11 25.53 -2.12
C MET A 147 4.14 26.18 -0.74
N GLN A 148 4.77 27.36 -0.64
CA GLN A 148 4.98 28.04 0.65
C GLN A 148 3.68 28.52 1.31
N THR A 149 2.66 28.86 0.51
CA THR A 149 1.39 29.38 1.02
C THR A 149 0.28 28.33 1.03
N HIS A 150 0.53 27.09 0.59
CA HIS A 150 -0.51 26.06 0.56
C HIS A 150 -0.94 25.67 1.97
N GLU A 151 -2.25 25.64 2.24
CA GLU A 151 -2.76 25.25 3.56
C GLU A 151 -2.39 23.80 3.95
N ARG A 152 -2.22 22.94 2.94
CA ARG A 152 -1.83 21.52 3.13
C ARG A 152 -0.32 21.27 3.10
N MET A 153 0.52 22.31 3.06
CA MET A 153 1.97 22.16 3.08
C MET A 153 2.45 21.35 4.30
N THR A 154 1.82 21.53 5.46
CA THR A 154 2.17 20.80 6.68
C THR A 154 1.88 19.29 6.62
N GLU A 155 1.11 18.84 5.62
CA GLU A 155 0.87 17.43 5.37
C GLU A 155 1.92 16.82 4.45
N TYR A 156 2.63 17.64 3.65
CA TYR A 156 3.60 17.16 2.67
C TYR A 156 4.77 16.43 3.34
N VAL A 157 5.02 15.20 2.90
CA VAL A 157 6.18 14.41 3.30
C VAL A 157 7.08 14.27 2.07
N PRO A 158 8.08 15.15 1.89
CA PRO A 158 8.94 15.12 0.70
C PRO A 158 9.80 13.87 0.62
N LEU A 159 10.26 13.38 1.78
CA LEU A 159 11.11 12.22 1.90
C LEU A 159 11.07 11.66 3.33
N GLN A 160 10.81 10.37 3.44
CA GLN A 160 11.12 9.56 4.61
C GLN A 160 11.94 8.34 4.21
N GLU A 161 13.07 8.15 4.88
CA GLU A 161 13.97 7.02 4.67
C GLU A 161 13.68 5.94 5.70
N LEU A 162 13.08 4.81 5.27
CA LEU A 162 12.68 3.76 6.20
C LEU A 162 13.85 3.27 7.06
N HIS A 163 15.06 3.19 6.50
CA HIS A 163 16.26 2.75 7.20
C HIS A 163 16.64 3.64 8.40
N ALA A 164 16.35 4.94 8.31
CA ALA A 164 16.69 5.92 9.34
C ALA A 164 15.60 6.06 10.42
N MET A 165 14.40 5.53 10.15
CA MET A 165 13.29 5.56 11.09
C MET A 165 13.50 4.55 12.23
N LYS A 166 13.01 4.88 13.41
CA LYS A 166 12.96 3.96 14.56
C LYS A 166 11.72 3.09 14.46
N TRP A 167 11.81 1.86 14.96
CA TRP A 167 10.64 1.00 15.14
C TRP A 167 9.79 1.49 16.30
N GLU A 168 8.48 1.43 16.12
CA GLU A 168 7.44 1.74 17.09
C GLU A 168 6.73 0.44 17.49
N ASN A 169 6.28 0.38 18.73
CA ASN A 169 5.45 -0.73 19.19
C ASN A 169 4.11 -0.75 18.46
N THR A 170 3.60 -1.95 18.21
CA THR A 170 2.25 -2.18 17.72
C THR A 170 1.31 -2.40 18.91
N THR A 171 0.18 -1.69 18.96
CA THR A 171 -0.75 -1.77 20.10
C THR A 171 -1.56 -3.08 20.13
N PHE A 172 -1.76 -3.72 18.97
CA PHE A 172 -2.73 -4.83 18.82
C PHE A 172 -2.10 -6.15 18.37
N LEU A 173 -0.80 -6.17 18.08
CA LEU A 173 -0.09 -7.37 17.64
C LEU A 173 0.86 -7.87 18.75
N PRO A 174 1.03 -9.20 18.89
CA PRO A 174 1.89 -9.79 19.92
C PRO A 174 3.38 -9.43 19.71
N PRO A 175 4.21 -9.59 20.77
CA PRO A 175 5.65 -9.35 20.69
C PRO A 175 6.32 -10.02 19.48
N GLY A 176 7.30 -9.34 18.91
CA GLY A 176 7.97 -9.77 17.67
C GLY A 176 7.40 -9.10 16.40
N SER A 177 6.37 -8.27 16.54
CA SER A 177 5.96 -7.30 15.53
C SER A 177 6.35 -5.87 15.93
N SER A 178 6.64 -5.02 14.95
CA SER A 178 6.85 -3.58 15.15
C SER A 178 6.47 -2.81 13.89
N ARG A 179 6.11 -1.53 14.02
CA ARG A 179 5.74 -0.68 12.88
C ARG A 179 6.68 0.51 12.69
N LYS A 180 6.72 1.04 11.48
CA LYS A 180 7.28 2.36 11.12
C LYS A 180 6.20 3.17 10.45
N SER A 181 5.71 4.22 11.11
CA SER A 181 4.61 5.05 10.63
C SER A 181 5.08 6.00 9.54
N LEU A 182 4.57 5.87 8.32
CA LEU A 182 4.96 6.71 7.19
C LEU A 182 4.05 7.94 7.08
N TYR A 183 2.75 7.72 7.03
CA TYR A 183 1.76 8.78 6.99
C TYR A 183 0.52 8.45 7.82
N THR A 184 -0.11 9.47 8.38
CA THR A 184 -1.42 9.35 9.02
C THR A 184 -2.19 10.65 8.82
N ASN A 185 -3.36 10.56 8.19
CA ASN A 185 -4.31 11.65 8.14
C ASN A 185 -4.93 11.82 9.53
N LYS A 186 -4.65 12.93 10.21
CA LYS A 186 -5.12 13.17 11.58
C LYS A 186 -6.64 13.33 11.70
N LYS A 187 -7.33 13.65 10.59
CA LYS A 187 -8.79 13.84 10.58
C LYS A 187 -9.52 12.52 10.42
N THR A 188 -9.05 11.67 9.49
CA THR A 188 -9.74 10.41 9.16
C THR A 188 -9.09 9.18 9.79
N GLY A 189 -7.84 9.25 10.25
CA GLY A 189 -7.10 8.08 10.71
C GLY A 189 -6.58 7.18 9.58
N ARG A 190 -6.81 7.54 8.30
CA ARG A 190 -6.15 6.91 7.13
C ARG A 190 -4.66 6.84 7.38
N ALA A 191 -4.05 5.67 7.22
CA ALA A 191 -2.63 5.51 7.53
C ALA A 191 -1.91 4.63 6.52
N THR A 192 -0.61 4.92 6.39
CA THR A 192 0.36 4.10 5.66
C THR A 192 1.53 3.83 6.59
N TRP A 193 1.94 2.58 6.70
CA TRP A 193 3.04 2.17 7.57
C TRP A 193 3.75 0.95 7.01
N VAL A 194 4.95 0.68 7.53
CA VAL A 194 5.63 -0.58 7.30
C VAL A 194 5.54 -1.42 8.57
N LEU A 195 5.05 -2.65 8.45
CA LEU A 195 5.07 -3.66 9.49
C LEU A 195 6.29 -4.56 9.32
N GLY A 196 7.05 -4.74 10.40
CA GLY A 196 8.14 -5.71 10.50
C GLY A 196 7.75 -6.85 11.43
N LEU A 197 7.98 -8.07 10.98
CA LEU A 197 7.76 -9.31 11.73
C LEU A 197 9.09 -10.06 11.88
N VAL A 198 9.43 -10.51 13.08
CA VAL A 198 10.60 -11.36 13.31
C VAL A 198 10.34 -12.80 12.80
N PRO A 199 11.39 -13.59 12.51
CA PRO A 199 11.23 -15.00 12.17
C PRO A 199 10.45 -15.78 13.24
N MET A 200 9.63 -16.73 12.81
CA MET A 200 8.75 -17.54 13.67
C MET A 200 7.72 -16.74 14.47
N TRP A 201 7.41 -15.51 14.06
CA TRP A 201 6.35 -14.73 14.69
C TRP A 201 4.97 -15.34 14.39
N ILE A 202 4.07 -15.28 15.37
CA ILE A 202 2.69 -15.76 15.30
C ILE A 202 1.76 -14.71 15.91
N GLU A 203 0.67 -14.38 15.21
CA GLU A 203 -0.35 -13.42 15.63
C GLU A 203 -1.16 -13.92 16.83
N GLY A 204 -1.34 -15.23 16.92
CA GLY A 204 -2.17 -15.92 17.90
C GLY A 204 -3.17 -16.83 17.20
N ASN A 205 -4.31 -17.08 17.84
CA ASN A 205 -5.39 -17.92 17.30
C ASN A 205 -6.69 -17.11 17.15
N PHE A 206 -6.61 -15.99 16.44
CA PHE A 206 -7.73 -15.08 16.22
C PHE A 206 -7.84 -14.71 14.75
N TYR A 207 -9.07 -14.49 14.30
CA TYR A 207 -9.35 -13.75 13.09
C TYR A 207 -9.46 -12.27 13.41
N ALA A 208 -8.71 -11.45 12.69
CA ALA A 208 -8.83 -10.00 12.71
C ALA A 208 -9.84 -9.54 11.66
N GLY A 209 -10.59 -8.47 11.96
CA GLY A 209 -11.35 -7.73 10.98
C GLY A 209 -11.41 -6.25 11.35
N HIS A 210 -11.60 -5.39 10.34
CA HIS A 210 -11.52 -3.93 10.50
C HIS A 210 -12.70 -3.23 9.80
N PRO A 211 -13.24 -2.12 10.33
CA PRO A 211 -14.27 -1.33 9.68
C PRO A 211 -13.74 -0.43 8.56
N THR A 212 -12.55 -0.72 8.06
CA THR A 212 -11.88 0.02 6.99
C THR A 212 -11.26 -0.96 5.99
N THR A 213 -10.95 -0.48 4.80
CA THR A 213 -10.21 -1.26 3.80
C THR A 213 -8.78 -1.45 4.27
N GLU A 214 -8.17 -2.54 3.85
CA GLU A 214 -6.77 -2.81 4.12
C GLU A 214 -6.11 -3.32 2.86
N GLU A 215 -4.92 -2.80 2.56
CA GLU A 215 -4.04 -3.37 1.55
C GLU A 215 -2.66 -3.55 2.11
N ALA A 216 -1.96 -4.56 1.62
CA ALA A 216 -0.55 -4.73 1.91
C ALA A 216 0.25 -5.24 0.72
N TYR A 217 1.54 -4.90 0.71
CA TYR A 217 2.54 -5.38 -0.22
C TYR A 217 3.74 -5.95 0.54
N VAL A 218 4.13 -7.19 0.28
CA VAL A 218 5.29 -7.81 0.94
C VAL A 218 6.57 -7.36 0.24
N ILE A 219 7.38 -6.58 0.95
CA ILE A 219 8.68 -6.09 0.48
C ILE A 219 9.73 -7.22 0.54
N CYS A 220 9.70 -8.02 1.61
CA CYS A 220 10.51 -9.23 1.74
C CYS A 220 9.92 -10.18 2.79
N GLY A 221 10.33 -11.45 2.73
CA GLY A 221 9.88 -12.49 3.65
C GLY A 221 8.57 -13.14 3.22
N ASP A 222 7.84 -13.64 4.20
CA ASP A 222 6.60 -14.39 4.00
C ASP A 222 5.58 -14.10 5.12
N VAL A 223 4.30 -14.24 4.80
CA VAL A 223 3.21 -14.31 5.78
C VAL A 223 2.32 -15.49 5.41
N LEU A 224 2.27 -16.49 6.28
CA LEU A 224 1.45 -17.68 6.14
C LEU A 224 0.22 -17.58 7.03
N GLY A 225 -0.85 -18.25 6.66
CA GLY A 225 -2.03 -18.35 7.52
C GLY A 225 -3.28 -18.69 6.75
N HIS A 226 -4.42 -18.42 7.40
CA HIS A 226 -5.72 -18.52 6.75
C HIS A 226 -6.04 -17.18 6.09
N TRP A 227 -6.14 -17.20 4.76
CA TRP A 227 -6.39 -16.02 3.94
C TRP A 227 -7.84 -15.99 3.46
N SER A 228 -8.39 -14.78 3.44
CA SER A 228 -9.75 -14.53 2.98
C SER A 228 -9.73 -14.27 1.51
N MET A 229 -9.56 -15.36 0.76
CA MET A 229 -9.47 -15.31 -0.69
C MET A 229 -10.75 -14.68 -1.26
N SER A 230 -10.60 -13.89 -2.31
CA SER A 230 -11.72 -13.22 -2.98
C SER A 230 -12.77 -14.20 -3.54
N ASP A 231 -12.38 -15.47 -3.75
CA ASP A 231 -13.23 -16.58 -4.19
C ASP A 231 -13.68 -17.51 -3.03
N ASP A 232 -13.18 -17.30 -1.80
CA ASP A 232 -13.56 -18.06 -0.60
C ASP A 232 -13.87 -17.12 0.58
N PRO A 233 -15.14 -16.67 0.71
CA PRO A 233 -15.53 -15.69 1.72
C PRO A 233 -15.54 -16.21 3.16
N PHE A 234 -15.17 -17.49 3.36
CA PHE A 234 -15.19 -18.16 4.66
C PHE A 234 -13.81 -18.29 5.31
N ASN A 235 -12.75 -17.74 4.70
CA ASN A 235 -11.40 -17.75 5.25
C ASN A 235 -10.84 -19.16 5.55
N ARG A 236 -11.08 -20.12 4.64
CA ARG A 236 -10.70 -21.53 4.88
C ARG A 236 -9.39 -21.92 4.20
N ARG A 237 -8.85 -21.08 3.32
CA ARG A 237 -7.66 -21.43 2.55
C ARG A 237 -6.39 -21.08 3.32
N TYR A 238 -5.62 -22.12 3.61
CA TYR A 238 -4.26 -21.96 4.05
C TYR A 238 -3.37 -21.61 2.85
N THR A 239 -2.65 -20.49 2.92
CA THR A 239 -1.70 -20.08 1.88
C THR A 239 -0.62 -19.16 2.46
N ALA A 240 0.35 -18.79 1.62
CA ALA A 240 1.42 -17.87 1.93
C ALA A 240 1.36 -16.65 1.00
N MET A 241 1.53 -15.47 1.59
CA MET A 241 1.86 -14.26 0.87
C MET A 241 3.38 -14.09 0.90
N CYS A 242 4.00 -14.13 -0.26
CA CYS A 242 5.45 -14.11 -0.42
C CYS A 242 5.94 -12.72 -0.84
N LYS A 243 7.26 -12.55 -0.93
CA LYS A 243 7.86 -11.34 -1.52
C LYS A 243 7.21 -10.96 -2.85
N ASP A 244 6.93 -9.66 -2.99
CA ASP A 244 6.20 -9.06 -4.10
C ASP A 244 4.72 -9.50 -4.19
N GLY A 245 4.22 -10.19 -3.17
CA GLY A 245 2.80 -10.47 -2.98
C GLY A 245 2.03 -9.20 -2.61
N TYR A 246 0.75 -9.17 -2.96
CA TYR A 246 -0.16 -8.06 -2.71
C TYR A 246 -1.57 -8.55 -2.41
N TYR A 247 -2.27 -7.83 -1.53
CA TYR A 247 -3.71 -7.89 -1.41
C TYR A 247 -4.32 -6.50 -1.23
N TRP A 248 -5.60 -6.40 -1.58
CA TRP A 248 -6.50 -5.35 -1.12
C TRP A 248 -7.80 -6.02 -0.70
N ARG A 249 -8.31 -5.73 0.49
CA ARG A 249 -9.58 -6.26 0.98
C ARG A 249 -10.52 -5.14 1.43
N PRO A 250 -11.84 -5.30 1.18
CA PRO A 250 -12.83 -4.37 1.70
C PRO A 250 -12.95 -4.49 3.22
N ALA A 251 -13.65 -3.52 3.82
CA ALA A 251 -13.96 -3.55 5.24
C ALA A 251 -14.69 -4.85 5.63
N HIS A 252 -14.48 -5.24 6.89
CA HIS A 252 -15.12 -6.34 7.59
C HIS A 252 -14.81 -7.76 7.12
N ILE A 253 -13.83 -7.96 6.23
CA ILE A 253 -13.36 -9.29 5.85
C ILE A 253 -12.49 -9.89 6.96
N PRO A 254 -12.92 -10.97 7.65
CA PRO A 254 -12.12 -11.61 8.69
C PRO A 254 -10.90 -12.29 8.07
N HIS A 255 -9.72 -12.22 8.69
CA HIS A 255 -8.48 -12.79 8.14
C HIS A 255 -7.51 -13.20 9.25
N GLY A 256 -6.42 -13.88 8.89
CA GLY A 256 -5.53 -14.51 9.86
C GLY A 256 -6.13 -15.84 10.33
N PRO A 257 -5.64 -16.46 11.43
CA PRO A 257 -4.44 -16.06 12.14
C PRO A 257 -3.23 -16.16 11.22
N PHE A 258 -2.34 -15.16 11.31
CA PHE A 258 -1.12 -15.12 10.52
C PHE A 258 0.13 -15.48 11.32
N TRP A 259 1.13 -15.98 10.61
CA TRP A 259 2.45 -16.27 11.13
C TRP A 259 3.50 -16.16 10.02
N THR A 260 4.78 -16.23 10.37
CA THR A 260 5.87 -16.19 9.39
C THR A 260 6.96 -17.20 9.75
N GLU A 261 7.55 -17.83 8.74
CA GLU A 261 8.73 -18.67 8.91
C GLU A 261 9.99 -17.80 8.97
N SER A 262 10.18 -16.94 7.96
CA SER A 262 11.44 -16.21 7.76
C SER A 262 11.47 -14.79 8.33
N GLY A 263 10.36 -14.31 8.88
CA GLY A 263 10.13 -12.90 9.16
C GLY A 263 9.61 -12.18 7.92
N ALA A 264 9.13 -10.95 8.08
CA ALA A 264 8.58 -10.19 6.96
C ALA A 264 8.71 -8.68 7.11
N LEU A 265 8.70 -8.00 5.98
CA LEU A 265 8.53 -6.56 5.87
C LEU A 265 7.38 -6.29 4.90
N LEU A 266 6.34 -5.62 5.37
CA LEU A 266 5.13 -5.34 4.59
C LEU A 266 4.82 -3.85 4.62
N LEU A 267 4.54 -3.24 3.47
CA LEU A 267 3.84 -1.95 3.42
C LEU A 267 2.36 -2.21 3.63
N PHE A 268 1.72 -1.47 4.53
CA PHE A 268 0.28 -1.47 4.76
C PHE A 268 -0.31 -0.09 4.47
N ARG A 269 -1.55 -0.06 3.96
CA ARG A 269 -2.34 1.16 3.79
C ARG A 269 -3.82 0.90 4.06
N THR A 270 -4.49 1.85 4.70
CA THR A 270 -5.94 1.81 4.98
C THR A 270 -6.60 3.09 4.52
N ASN A 271 -7.93 3.10 4.36
CA ASN A 271 -8.69 4.30 3.98
C ASN A 271 -9.24 5.10 5.18
N ASP A 272 -9.23 4.52 6.37
CA ASP A 272 -9.70 5.09 7.63
C ASP A 272 -8.87 4.51 8.79
N ARG A 273 -9.18 4.89 10.03
CA ARG A 273 -8.56 4.35 11.23
C ARG A 273 -8.68 2.82 11.27
N LEU A 274 -7.55 2.16 11.48
CA LEU A 274 -7.49 0.71 11.66
C LEU A 274 -7.91 0.35 13.10
N ASP A 275 -9.22 0.16 13.29
CA ASP A 275 -9.76 -0.46 14.51
C ASP A 275 -9.89 -1.98 14.29
N CYS A 276 -9.41 -2.79 15.24
CA CYS A 276 -9.47 -4.25 15.15
C CYS A 276 -10.57 -4.81 16.04
N TYR A 277 -11.47 -5.60 15.47
CA TYR A 277 -12.25 -6.57 16.24
C TYR A 277 -11.65 -7.97 16.04
N TRP A 278 -11.69 -8.76 17.10
CA TRP A 278 -11.07 -10.07 17.16
C TRP A 278 -12.14 -11.14 17.35
N ILE A 279 -12.10 -12.16 16.51
CA ILE A 279 -12.96 -13.35 16.62
C ILE A 279 -12.03 -14.51 16.97
N LEU A 280 -12.32 -15.25 18.04
CA LEU A 280 -11.57 -16.46 18.36
C LEU A 280 -11.64 -17.42 17.17
N HIS A 281 -10.48 -17.74 16.59
CA HIS A 281 -10.41 -18.79 15.59
C HIS A 281 -10.53 -20.10 16.35
N ASN A 282 -11.69 -20.75 16.29
CA ASN A 282 -11.89 -22.04 16.92
C ASN A 282 -11.72 -23.10 15.83
N PRO A 283 -10.53 -23.71 15.66
CA PRO A 283 -10.35 -24.73 14.64
C PRO A 283 -11.14 -26.02 14.92
N ASP A 284 -11.89 -26.11 16.04
CA ASP A 284 -12.65 -27.31 16.39
C ASP A 284 -13.84 -27.03 17.34
N ILE A 285 -15.09 -27.09 16.84
CA ILE A 285 -16.30 -27.32 17.68
C ILE A 285 -17.03 -28.62 17.30
N THR A 286 -16.62 -29.32 16.24
CA THR A 286 -17.34 -30.51 15.79
C THR A 286 -16.52 -31.79 15.65
N GLN A 287 -15.18 -31.78 15.68
CA GLN A 287 -14.39 -33.04 15.59
C GLN A 287 -13.73 -33.44 16.92
N GLN A 288 -13.32 -32.50 17.77
CA GLN A 288 -12.78 -32.82 19.10
C GLN A 288 -13.83 -33.11 20.18
N ASP A 289 -15.04 -32.58 20.06
CA ASP A 289 -16.10 -32.83 21.05
C ASP A 289 -16.86 -34.13 20.81
N GLN A 290 -16.93 -34.64 19.58
CA GLN A 290 -17.68 -35.87 19.33
C GLN A 290 -17.02 -37.10 19.96
N SER A 291 -15.69 -37.21 19.87
CA SER A 291 -14.92 -38.28 20.51
C SER A 291 -14.85 -38.15 22.04
N ARG A 292 -14.89 -36.91 22.58
CA ARG A 292 -15.01 -36.67 24.03
C ARG A 292 -16.43 -36.90 24.57
N LEU A 293 -17.46 -36.57 23.79
CA LEU A 293 -18.86 -36.79 24.11
C LEU A 293 -19.19 -38.29 24.05
N GLU A 294 -18.71 -39.02 23.04
CA GLU A 294 -18.82 -40.48 22.96
C GLU A 294 -18.11 -41.15 24.15
N ALA A 295 -16.88 -40.74 24.47
CA ALA A 295 -16.15 -41.27 25.63
C ALA A 295 -16.79 -40.93 27.00
N ALA A 296 -17.59 -39.87 27.07
CA ALA A 296 -18.33 -39.47 28.27
C ALA A 296 -19.74 -40.10 28.36
N LEU A 297 -20.31 -40.54 27.24
CA LEU A 297 -21.57 -41.28 27.18
C LEU A 297 -21.37 -42.80 27.37
N ASP A 298 -20.14 -43.29 27.20
CA ASP A 298 -19.72 -44.67 27.43
C ASP A 298 -19.19 -44.94 28.86
N GLN A 299 -19.33 -43.98 29.80
CA GLN A 299 -19.07 -44.13 31.25
C GLN A 299 -20.36 -44.07 32.05
#